data_AF-A0A553NU15-F1
#
_entry.id   AF-A0A553NU15-F1
#
_cell.length_a   1.000
_cell.length_b   1.000
_cell.length_c   1.000
_cell.angle_alpha   90.00
_cell.angle_beta   90.00
_cell.angle_gamma   90.00
#
_symmetry.space_group_name_H-M   'P 1'
#
loop_
_entity.id
_entity.type
_entity.pdbx_description
1 polymer ?
#
loop_
_entity_poly.entity_id
_entity_poly.type
_entity_poly.pdbx_seq_one_letter_code
_entity_poly.pdbx_strand_id
1 'polypeptide(L)'
;MLKNLVKKLWISGQLDWEGFDGALLEWRSIPREDGKLSLDQKELKNGLEQRRFELNKVNLQYDTRARNNNPLNVRDCVRIQNEISKLWGCQRIIHSIHDSGRSYVVLIGSRRYVRNRRYLRPIRSQQQSAIDFGSGVKHSPLKPTDPLPWRSNQMKKKIFRFT
;
A
#
# COMPACT_ATOMS: atom_id res chain seq x y z
N MET A 1 -6.07 -3.50 21.28
CA MET A 1 -4.98 -4.23 20.58
C MET A 1 -4.55 -5.51 21.32
N LEU A 2 -4.36 -5.49 22.64
CA LEU A 2 -3.90 -6.65 23.42
C LEU A 2 -4.81 -7.90 23.29
N LYS A 3 -6.13 -7.74 23.37
CA LYS A 3 -7.11 -8.85 23.24
C LYS A 3 -6.94 -9.65 21.93
N ASN A 4 -6.62 -8.97 20.84
CA ASN A 4 -6.41 -9.62 19.53
C ASN A 4 -5.08 -10.35 19.46
N LEU A 5 -4.05 -9.85 20.15
CA LEU A 5 -2.73 -10.50 20.22
C LEU A 5 -2.83 -11.80 21.03
N VAL A 6 -3.42 -11.75 22.22
CA VAL A 6 -3.64 -12.92 23.08
C VAL A 6 -4.46 -13.98 22.35
N LYS A 7 -5.56 -13.58 21.69
CA LYS A 7 -6.36 -14.49 20.88
C LYS A 7 -5.58 -15.13 19.73
N LYS A 8 -4.72 -14.37 19.04
CA LYS A 8 -3.91 -14.88 17.93
C LYS A 8 -2.86 -15.87 18.40
N LEU A 9 -2.18 -15.58 19.51
CA LEU A 9 -1.17 -16.47 20.10
C LEU A 9 -1.79 -17.76 20.64
N TRP A 10 -2.98 -17.64 21.25
CA TRP A 10 -3.78 -18.79 21.69
C TRP A 10 -4.16 -19.71 20.51
N ILE A 11 -4.72 -19.15 19.43
CA ILE A 11 -5.08 -19.93 18.22
C ILE A 11 -3.84 -20.61 17.61
N SER A 12 -2.67 -20.01 17.71
CA SER A 12 -1.43 -20.58 17.19
C SER A 12 -0.80 -21.67 18.06
N GLY A 13 -1.33 -21.93 19.26
CA GLY A 13 -0.78 -22.91 20.21
C GLY A 13 0.56 -22.50 20.84
N GLN A 14 1.02 -21.27 20.58
CA GLN A 14 2.29 -20.72 21.09
C GLN A 14 2.15 -20.11 22.49
N LEU A 15 0.94 -20.04 23.03
CA LEU A 15 0.64 -19.48 24.34
C LEU A 15 0.06 -20.57 25.23
N ASP A 16 0.82 -20.97 26.24
CA ASP A 16 0.31 -21.75 27.36
C ASP A 16 -0.52 -20.84 28.28
N TRP A 17 -1.76 -21.24 28.54
CA TRP A 17 -2.69 -20.44 29.35
C TRP A 17 -2.34 -20.48 30.83
N GLU A 18 -1.81 -21.61 31.33
CA GLU A 18 -1.40 -21.75 32.73
C GLU A 18 -0.17 -20.90 33.02
N GLY A 19 0.85 -20.96 32.16
CA GLY A 19 2.01 -20.07 32.24
C GLY A 19 1.66 -18.58 32.08
N PHE A 20 0.71 -18.24 31.20
CA PHE A 20 0.28 -16.85 31.00
C PHE A 20 -0.49 -16.29 32.20
N ASP A 21 -1.41 -17.06 32.77
CA ASP A 21 -2.19 -16.64 33.93
C ASP A 21 -1.30 -16.54 35.18
N GLY A 22 -0.39 -17.49 35.37
CA GLY A 22 0.64 -17.44 36.42
C GLY A 22 1.52 -16.19 36.32
N ALA A 23 2.00 -15.84 35.13
CA ALA A 23 2.80 -14.62 34.91
C ALA A 23 1.98 -13.33 35.14
N LEU A 24 0.69 -13.32 34.79
CA LEU A 24 -0.21 -12.19 35.07
C LEU A 24 -0.47 -12.02 36.56
N LEU A 25 -0.67 -13.12 37.28
CA LEU A 25 -0.81 -13.16 38.74
C LEU A 25 0.46 -12.67 39.42
N GLU A 26 1.64 -13.13 38.99
CA GLU A 26 2.94 -12.65 39.48
C GLU A 26 3.06 -11.13 39.26
N TRP A 27 2.76 -10.64 38.06
CA TRP A 27 2.83 -9.21 37.72
C TRP A 27 1.87 -8.34 38.56
N ARG A 28 0.69 -8.87 38.90
CA ARG A 28 -0.28 -8.17 39.76
C ARG A 28 0.08 -8.21 41.24
N SER A 29 0.68 -9.30 41.69
CA SER A 29 0.93 -9.57 43.11
C SER A 29 2.27 -9.01 43.59
N ILE A 30 3.23 -8.87 42.68
CA ILE A 30 4.58 -8.39 42.97
C ILE A 30 4.90 -7.23 42.03
N PRO A 31 4.50 -5.99 42.38
CA PRO A 31 5.07 -4.84 41.72
C PRO A 31 6.56 -4.83 42.02
N ARG A 32 7.39 -5.31 41.08
CA ARG A 32 8.85 -5.20 41.19
C ARG A 32 9.16 -3.72 41.45
N GLU A 33 9.97 -3.41 42.47
CA GLU A 33 10.25 -2.02 42.88
C GLU A 33 10.72 -1.12 41.72
N ASP A 34 11.33 -1.73 40.68
CA ASP A 34 11.83 -1.02 39.50
C ASP A 34 10.94 -1.12 38.25
N GLY A 35 9.90 -1.95 38.27
CA GLY A 35 9.03 -2.23 37.10
C GLY A 35 9.74 -2.80 35.86
N LYS A 36 11.02 -3.18 35.98
CA LYS A 36 11.85 -3.63 34.85
C LYS A 36 11.87 -5.15 34.78
N LEU A 37 11.52 -5.69 33.60
CA LEU A 37 11.83 -7.07 33.23
C LEU A 37 13.37 -7.19 33.22
N SER A 38 13.93 -8.20 33.91
CA SER A 38 15.36 -8.54 33.82
C SER A 38 15.64 -9.24 32.49
N LEU A 39 15.34 -8.56 31.39
CA LEU A 39 15.73 -8.98 30.06
C LEU A 39 17.16 -8.51 29.84
N ASP A 40 18.06 -9.44 29.53
CA ASP A 40 19.43 -9.11 29.19
C ASP A 40 19.42 -8.08 28.05
N GLN A 41 20.06 -6.92 28.26
CA GLN A 41 20.04 -5.82 27.30
C GLN A 41 20.54 -6.25 25.91
N LYS A 42 21.39 -7.28 25.88
CA LYS A 42 21.93 -7.92 24.67
C LYS A 42 20.85 -8.67 23.90
N GLU A 43 19.98 -9.42 24.57
CA GLU A 43 18.87 -10.14 23.95
C GLU A 43 17.82 -9.18 23.38
N LEU A 44 17.53 -8.10 24.10
CA LEU A 44 16.59 -7.08 23.63
C LEU A 44 17.08 -6.40 22.35
N LYS A 45 18.37 -6.01 22.31
CA LYS A 45 18.98 -5.40 21.12
C LYS A 45 18.97 -6.37 19.93
N ASN A 46 19.35 -7.63 20.15
CA ASN A 46 19.33 -8.66 19.10
C ASN A 46 17.92 -8.90 18.57
N GLY A 47 16.91 -8.99 19.44
CA GLY A 47 15.52 -9.16 19.03
C GLY A 47 14.96 -7.97 18.24
N LEU A 48 15.37 -6.74 18.56
CA LEU A 48 14.98 -5.55 17.81
C LEU A 48 15.62 -5.51 16.41
N GLU A 49 16.91 -5.84 16.31
CA GLU A 49 17.62 -5.91 15.02
C GLU A 49 17.06 -7.02 14.12
N GLN A 50 16.76 -8.20 14.67
CA GLN A 50 16.07 -9.26 13.92
C GLN A 50 14.69 -8.81 13.40
N ARG A 51 13.89 -8.12 14.22
CA ARG A 51 12.60 -7.58 13.78
C ARG A 51 12.75 -6.55 12.67
N ARG A 52 13.74 -5.65 12.76
CA ARG A 52 14.04 -4.68 11.71
C ARG A 52 14.43 -5.38 10.41
N PHE A 53 15.30 -6.39 10.50
CA PHE A 53 15.73 -7.17 9.35
C PHE A 53 14.54 -7.88 8.66
N GLU A 54 13.68 -8.53 9.43
CA GLU A 54 12.48 -9.19 8.90
C GLU A 54 11.51 -8.19 8.25
N LEU A 55 11.27 -7.03 8.88
CA LEU A 55 10.46 -5.97 8.29
C LEU A 55 11.06 -5.46 6.96
N ASN A 56 12.37 -5.27 6.92
CA ASN A 56 13.07 -4.85 5.71
C ASN A 56 12.96 -5.89 4.61
N LYS A 57 13.07 -7.18 4.93
CA LYS A 57 12.90 -8.30 4.00
C LYS A 57 11.47 -8.33 3.42
N VAL A 58 10.45 -8.17 4.26
CA VAL A 58 9.04 -8.09 3.81
C VAL A 58 8.82 -6.89 2.90
N ASN A 59 9.37 -5.72 3.26
CA ASN A 59 9.26 -4.51 2.44
C ASN A 59 9.97 -4.67 1.09
N LEU A 60 11.17 -5.27 1.08
CA LEU A 60 11.93 -5.52 -0.15
C LEU A 60 11.19 -6.48 -1.09
N GLN A 61 10.61 -7.56 -0.54
CA GLN A 61 9.77 -8.48 -1.30
C GLN A 61 8.52 -7.78 -1.88
N TYR A 62 7.90 -6.90 -1.09
CA TYR A 62 6.76 -6.12 -1.55
C TYR A 62 7.14 -5.20 -2.70
N ASP A 63 8.26 -4.50 -2.57
CA ASP A 63 8.79 -3.57 -3.57
C ASP A 63 9.20 -4.27 -4.86
N THR A 64 9.80 -5.46 -4.78
CA THR A 64 10.18 -6.27 -5.95
C THR A 64 8.95 -6.67 -6.77
N ARG A 65 7.82 -6.93 -6.11
CA ARG A 65 6.55 -7.29 -6.76
C ARG A 65 5.73 -6.07 -7.18
N ALA A 66 6.12 -4.86 -6.76
CA ALA A 66 5.39 -3.65 -7.08
C ALA A 66 5.57 -3.31 -8.55
N ARG A 67 4.47 -3.04 -9.25
CA ARG A 67 4.54 -2.56 -10.63
C ARG A 67 5.04 -1.11 -10.64
N ASN A 68 6.05 -0.84 -11.46
CA ASN A 68 6.49 0.52 -11.75
C ASN A 68 5.35 1.26 -12.46
N ASN A 69 4.87 2.33 -11.85
CA ASN A 69 3.90 3.23 -12.45
C ASN A 69 4.66 4.43 -13.02
N ASN A 70 4.25 4.91 -14.20
CA ASN A 70 4.87 6.08 -14.81
C ASN A 70 4.83 7.26 -13.84
N PRO A 71 5.95 7.95 -13.56
CA PRO A 71 5.94 9.11 -12.68
C PRO A 71 4.99 10.19 -13.21
N LEU A 72 4.48 11.02 -12.31
CA LEU A 72 3.66 12.18 -12.66
C LEU A 72 4.43 13.44 -12.29
N ASN A 73 4.20 14.52 -13.03
CA ASN A 73 4.85 15.78 -12.76
C ASN A 73 3.99 16.65 -11.83
N VAL A 74 4.65 17.57 -11.13
CA VAL A 74 3.95 18.64 -10.43
C VAL A 74 3.18 19.45 -11.46
N ARG A 75 1.96 19.86 -11.11
CA ARG A 75 0.97 20.52 -11.98
C ARG A 75 0.19 19.63 -12.95
N ASP A 76 0.48 18.32 -13.03
CA ASP A 76 -0.34 17.41 -13.84
C ASP A 76 -1.76 17.30 -13.30
N CYS A 77 -2.74 17.30 -14.21
CA CYS A 77 -4.14 17.03 -13.92
C CYS A 77 -4.37 15.52 -13.78
N VAL A 78 -4.88 15.10 -12.63
CA VAL A 78 -5.07 13.69 -12.28
C VAL A 78 -6.48 13.42 -11.76
N ARG A 79 -7.03 12.25 -12.11
CA ARG A 79 -8.17 11.65 -11.41
C ARG A 79 -7.68 10.92 -10.17
N ILE A 80 -8.37 11.12 -9.07
CA ILE A 80 -8.11 10.49 -7.77
C ILE A 80 -9.16 9.42 -7.53
N GLN A 81 -8.72 8.22 -7.14
CA GLN A 81 -9.63 7.17 -6.68
C GLN A 81 -10.12 7.46 -5.26
N ASN A 82 -11.43 7.43 -5.05
CA ASN A 82 -12.00 7.50 -3.70
C ASN A 82 -11.73 6.19 -2.95
N GLU A 83 -11.27 6.28 -1.72
CA GLU A 83 -10.91 5.13 -0.90
C GLU A 83 -12.12 4.30 -0.44
N ILE A 84 -13.26 4.96 -0.21
CA ILE A 84 -14.50 4.32 0.24
C ILE A 84 -15.23 3.73 -0.97
N SER A 85 -15.55 4.55 -1.97
CA SER A 85 -16.36 4.10 -3.11
C SER A 85 -15.57 3.36 -4.19
N LYS A 86 -14.23 3.43 -4.17
CA LYS A 86 -13.33 2.89 -5.21
C LYS A 86 -13.54 3.48 -6.61
N LEU A 87 -14.37 4.50 -6.75
CA LEU A 87 -14.65 5.18 -8.02
C LEU A 87 -13.60 6.24 -8.33
N TRP A 88 -13.39 6.49 -9.63
CA TRP A 88 -12.50 7.53 -10.16
C TRP A 88 -13.31 8.79 -10.50
N GLY A 89 -13.59 9.63 -9.50
CA GLY A 89 -14.49 10.78 -9.67
C GLY A 89 -13.79 12.14 -9.60
N CYS A 90 -12.86 12.33 -8.67
CA CYS A 90 -12.33 13.66 -8.37
C CYS A 90 -11.12 13.98 -9.25
N GLN A 91 -11.20 15.08 -10.02
CA GLN A 91 -10.08 15.60 -10.82
C GLN A 91 -9.34 16.69 -10.04
N ARG A 92 -8.02 16.61 -9.91
CA ARG A 92 -7.20 17.58 -9.17
C ARG A 92 -5.82 17.73 -9.80
N ILE A 93 -5.10 18.74 -9.34
CA ILE A 93 -3.74 19.04 -9.77
C ILE A 93 -2.75 18.52 -8.71
N ILE A 94 -1.65 17.92 -9.15
CA ILE A 94 -0.54 17.57 -8.27
C ILE A 94 0.15 18.85 -7.78
N HIS A 95 0.23 19.02 -6.47
CA HIS A 95 0.87 20.18 -5.84
C HIS A 95 2.35 19.94 -5.56
N SER A 96 2.69 18.76 -5.02
CA SER A 96 4.07 18.36 -4.78
C SER A 96 4.22 16.84 -4.79
N ILE A 97 5.47 16.39 -4.93
CA ILE A 97 5.85 14.98 -4.92
C ILE A 97 6.69 14.76 -3.67
N HIS A 98 6.44 13.68 -2.94
CA HIS A 98 7.25 13.31 -1.78
C HIS A 98 8.58 12.70 -2.26
N ASP A 99 9.62 12.78 -1.43
CA ASP A 99 10.99 12.33 -1.74
C ASP A 99 11.09 10.86 -2.21
N SER A 100 10.11 10.02 -1.85
CA SER A 100 10.06 8.62 -2.27
C SER A 100 9.57 8.43 -3.72
N GLY A 101 9.03 9.46 -4.37
CA GLY A 101 8.43 9.42 -5.71
C GLY A 101 7.13 8.61 -5.82
N ARG A 102 6.71 7.92 -4.75
CA ARG A 102 5.54 7.03 -4.71
C ARG A 102 4.29 7.71 -4.15
N SER A 103 4.46 8.83 -3.45
CA SER A 103 3.38 9.59 -2.81
C SER A 103 3.37 11.02 -3.33
N TYR A 104 2.17 11.53 -3.55
CA TYR A 104 1.90 12.83 -4.17
C TYR A 104 0.95 13.61 -3.28
N VAL A 105 1.18 14.91 -3.19
CA VAL A 105 0.29 15.83 -2.50
C VAL A 105 -0.67 16.44 -3.52
N VAL A 106 -1.96 16.27 -3.29
CA VAL A 106 -3.03 16.83 -4.11
C VAL A 106 -3.84 17.81 -3.28
N LEU A 107 -4.22 18.93 -3.87
CA LEU A 107 -5.06 19.93 -3.23
C LEU A 107 -6.53 19.57 -3.45
N ILE A 108 -7.36 19.52 -2.40
CA ILE A 108 -8.81 19.34 -2.49
C ILE A 108 -9.45 20.47 -1.69
N GLY A 109 -9.96 21.50 -2.38
CA GLY A 109 -10.40 22.74 -1.73
C GLY A 109 -9.22 23.41 -1.04
N SER A 110 -9.35 23.72 0.25
CA SER A 110 -8.27 24.31 1.06
C SER A 110 -7.34 23.28 1.71
N ARG A 111 -7.60 21.97 1.56
CA ARG A 111 -6.88 20.90 2.26
C ARG A 111 -5.90 20.18 1.33
N ARG A 112 -4.76 19.79 1.90
CA ARG A 112 -3.73 18.96 1.23
C ARG A 112 -3.94 17.50 1.61
N TYR A 113 -3.94 16.63 0.60
CA TYR A 113 -4.09 15.19 0.78
C TYR A 113 -2.89 14.47 0.20
N VAL A 114 -2.33 13.52 0.93
CA VAL A 114 -1.29 12.62 0.43
C VAL A 114 -1.96 11.41 -0.21
N ARG A 115 -1.63 11.11 -1.46
CA ARG A 115 -2.12 9.93 -2.18
C ARG A 115 -0.97 9.20 -2.86
N ASN A 116 -0.99 7.88 -2.76
CA ASN A 116 -0.04 7.03 -3.47
C ASN A 116 -0.30 7.09 -4.98
N ARG A 117 0.76 7.02 -5.79
CA ARG A 117 0.74 7.03 -7.25
C ARG A 117 -0.31 6.10 -7.87
N ARG A 118 -0.54 4.92 -7.27
CA ARG A 118 -1.50 3.92 -7.77
C ARG A 118 -2.96 4.40 -7.74
N TYR A 119 -3.26 5.39 -6.90
CA TYR A 119 -4.59 5.99 -6.76
C TYR A 119 -4.77 7.26 -7.58
N LEU A 120 -3.80 7.56 -8.44
CA LEU A 120 -3.80 8.71 -9.34
C LEU A 120 -3.76 8.23 -10.78
N ARG A 121 -4.60 8.81 -11.64
CA ARG A 121 -4.58 8.58 -13.08
C ARG A 121 -4.41 9.90 -13.81
N PRO A 122 -3.40 10.05 -14.67
CA PRO A 122 -3.29 11.26 -15.48
C PRO A 122 -4.53 11.39 -16.36
N ILE A 123 -5.05 12.60 -16.44
CA ILE A 123 -6.08 12.95 -17.41
C ILE A 123 -5.33 13.44 -18.63
N ARG A 124 -5.47 12.74 -19.75
CA ARG A 124 -4.99 13.27 -21.03
C ARG A 124 -5.87 14.47 -21.36
N SER A 125 -5.42 15.67 -21.01
CA SER A 125 -5.98 16.88 -21.58
C SER A 125 -5.78 16.78 -23.09
N GLN A 126 -6.86 16.80 -23.86
CA GLN A 126 -6.84 16.81 -25.33
C GLN A 126 -6.18 18.09 -25.91
N GLN A 127 -5.45 18.87 -25.10
CA GLN A 127 -4.86 20.16 -25.49
C GLN A 127 -3.43 20.03 -26.05
N GLN A 128 -2.90 18.83 -26.24
CA GLN A 128 -1.58 18.60 -26.86
C GLN A 128 -1.62 18.25 -28.35
N SER A 129 -2.76 18.42 -29.04
CA SER A 129 -2.87 18.19 -30.49
C SER A 129 -2.99 19.47 -31.33
N ALA A 130 -2.57 20.64 -30.82
CA ALA A 130 -2.67 21.91 -31.53
C ALA A 130 -1.33 22.65 -31.74
N ILE A 131 -0.19 22.03 -31.41
CA ILE A 131 1.15 22.55 -31.73
C ILE A 131 1.95 21.38 -32.28
N ASP A 132 1.72 21.04 -33.55
CA ASP A 132 2.66 20.37 -34.47
C ASP A 132 1.97 20.23 -35.84
N PHE A 133 1.39 21.33 -36.34
CA PHE A 133 1.10 21.48 -37.77
C PHE A 133 2.19 22.37 -38.34
N GLY A 134 3.34 21.78 -38.69
CA GLY A 134 4.46 22.57 -39.18
C GLY A 134 5.73 21.81 -39.58
N SER A 135 5.63 20.63 -40.19
CA SER A 135 6.64 20.17 -41.18
C SER A 135 6.18 18.83 -41.75
N GLY A 136 5.90 18.79 -43.05
CA GLY A 136 5.31 17.65 -43.72
C GLY A 136 6.27 16.47 -43.87
N VAL A 137 5.82 15.30 -43.44
CA VAL A 137 6.19 14.03 -44.08
C VAL A 137 4.90 13.21 -44.22
N LYS A 138 4.47 13.01 -45.46
CA LYS A 138 3.30 12.18 -45.81
C LYS A 138 3.66 10.72 -45.54
N HIS A 139 3.32 10.20 -44.35
CA HIS A 139 3.26 8.76 -44.13
C HIS A 139 1.86 8.25 -44.46
N SER A 140 1.80 7.32 -45.41
CA SER A 140 0.60 6.67 -45.92
C SER A 140 -0.21 5.98 -44.81
N PRO A 141 -1.53 5.81 -44.95
CA PRO A 141 -2.39 5.23 -43.93
C PRO A 141 -2.09 3.73 -43.74
N LEU A 142 -1.57 3.35 -42.58
CA LEU A 142 -1.52 1.94 -42.18
C LEU A 142 -2.93 1.48 -41.80
N LYS A 143 -3.36 0.38 -42.41
CA LYS A 143 -4.69 -0.24 -42.23
C LYS A 143 -4.91 -0.63 -40.74
N PRO A 144 -6.17 -0.67 -40.26
CA PRO A 144 -6.48 -1.14 -38.92
C PRO A 144 -6.15 -2.63 -38.83
N THR A 145 -5.20 -3.00 -37.99
CA THR A 145 -5.00 -4.40 -37.58
C THR A 145 -6.10 -4.78 -36.61
N ASP A 146 -6.80 -5.87 -36.91
CA ASP A 146 -7.88 -6.43 -36.11
C ASP A 146 -7.50 -6.57 -34.62
N PRO A 147 -8.40 -6.24 -33.67
CA PRO A 147 -8.14 -6.50 -32.27
C PRO A 147 -8.16 -8.01 -32.01
N LEU A 148 -7.01 -8.54 -31.60
CA LEU A 148 -6.87 -9.90 -31.09
C LEU A 148 -7.92 -10.19 -29.99
N PRO A 149 -8.47 -11.41 -29.93
CA PRO A 149 -9.51 -11.76 -28.98
C PRO A 149 -9.05 -11.56 -27.54
N TRP A 150 -9.76 -10.70 -26.83
CA TRP A 150 -9.53 -10.39 -25.42
C TRP A 150 -9.83 -11.62 -24.57
N ARG A 151 -8.78 -12.33 -24.11
CA ARG A 151 -8.90 -13.46 -23.18
C ARG A 151 -9.43 -12.97 -21.83
N SER A 152 -10.73 -13.15 -21.62
CA SER A 152 -11.42 -13.00 -20.33
C SER A 152 -11.23 -14.25 -19.47
N ASN A 153 -10.08 -14.40 -18.80
CA ASN A 153 -9.97 -15.38 -17.71
C ASN A 153 -10.54 -14.81 -16.41
N GLN A 154 -11.86 -14.64 -16.38
CA GLN A 154 -12.62 -14.43 -15.15
C GLN A 154 -13.11 -15.81 -14.69
N MET A 155 -12.25 -16.56 -13.98
CA MET A 155 -12.69 -17.79 -13.33
C MET A 155 -13.75 -17.46 -12.28
N LYS A 156 -15.01 -17.81 -12.57
CA LYS A 156 -16.13 -17.78 -11.63
C LYS A 156 -15.81 -18.74 -10.48
N LYS A 157 -15.45 -18.22 -9.31
CA LYS A 157 -15.33 -19.02 -8.08
C LYS A 157 -16.73 -19.49 -7.71
N LYS A 158 -16.99 -20.79 -7.89
CA LYS A 158 -18.21 -21.47 -7.46
C LYS A 158 -18.19 -21.52 -5.92
N ILE A 159 -19.11 -20.81 -5.27
CA ILE A 159 -19.30 -20.88 -3.82
C ILE A 159 -20.05 -22.18 -3.55
N PHE A 160 -19.39 -23.16 -2.93
CA PHE A 160 -20.06 -24.32 -2.35
C PHE A 160 -20.63 -23.91 -0.99
N ARG A 161 -21.95 -24.05 -0.81
CA ARG A 161 -22.58 -24.01 0.50
C ARG A 161 -22.66 -25.45 1.00
N PHE A 162 -22.07 -25.72 2.16
CA PHE A 162 -22.31 -26.96 2.89
C PHE A 162 -23.66 -26.82 3.62
N THR A 163 -24.56 -27.77 3.38
CA THR A 163 -25.75 -28.05 4.18
C THR A 163 -25.38 -28.88 5.39
#